data_AF-A0A2N6J612-F1
#
_entry.id   AF-A0A2N6J612-F1
#
_cell.length_a   1.000
_cell.length_b   1.000
_cell.length_c   1.000
_cell.angle_alpha   90.00
_cell.angle_beta   90.00
_cell.angle_gamma   90.00
#
_symmetry.space_group_name_H-M   'P 1'
#
loop_
_entity.id
_entity.type
_entity.pdbx_description
1 polymer ?
#
loop_
_entity_poly.entity_id
_entity_poly.type
_entity_poly.pdbx_seq_one_letter_code
_entity_poly.pdbx_strand_id
1 'polypeptide(L)'
;MHPLTPKRRSLSVAAQLSLSFALVLAMMLVLTVVSITKVNAIEGSLARVSEDNNVKQRYAINFRGSVHDRAIALRDLTLVGDAEVKDVMALIDKLDADYQQSAKPLDAVFASMSVRPDERASLERIKAVEVRAMPLAAKAIAARKAGDIDAARQLMLGQVKPAFVEWLAAINQFIDLEEGMSQAESAKARSTARGFQAFMLILLSAALVAGVVLATLITRSIRGALGAEPDEVKHVALAVDRGELYHEVTLRHAGNARRQSIMEALAEMSGNLRNTVSEVRDAAAGVATISAQIAAGNSDLSARTEDQAASLEETASAMEQLTATVKQNDGHAREANQLARNASDIAKQGGAIVEEVVDTMAAINTSSRKIVDIIGVIDGIAFQTNILALNAAVEAARAGEQGRGFAVVATEVRSLAQRSAAAAKEVKQLIDASVNNVEAGTRLVERAGETMEQIVASVQQVTDVMGEISTASHEQSVGIEEVNKAIALMDQVTQHNAALVEQASAAVATLQEQAVNLNQAVGVFQLEAPDALVAAPVAGVAPARTAQTAPLLRTVQVPLQVAPALAMEKLAA
;
A
#
# COMPACT_ATOMS: atom_id res chain seq x y z
N MET A 1 -2.47 -9.77 26.27
CA MET A 1 -2.22 -8.89 27.43
C MET A 1 -1.02 -9.43 28.21
N HIS A 2 0.18 -8.88 27.98
CA HIS A 2 1.37 -9.19 28.78
C HIS A 2 1.42 -8.22 29.97
N PRO A 3 1.70 -8.70 31.21
CA PRO A 3 1.75 -7.82 32.38
C PRO A 3 2.98 -6.90 32.30
N LEU A 4 2.71 -5.60 32.36
CA LEU A 4 3.71 -4.53 32.49
C LEU A 4 4.45 -4.72 33.81
N THR A 5 5.69 -5.21 33.74
CA THR A 5 6.60 -5.27 34.88
C THR A 5 6.96 -3.85 35.35
N PRO A 6 7.16 -3.62 36.66
CA PRO A 6 7.42 -2.29 37.19
C PRO A 6 8.74 -1.74 36.66
N LYS A 7 8.63 -0.67 35.86
CA LYS A 7 9.72 0.13 35.30
C LYS A 7 10.58 0.68 36.45
N ARG A 8 11.73 0.06 36.74
CA ARG A 8 12.76 0.68 37.59
C ARG A 8 13.06 2.05 36.96
N ARG A 9 12.74 3.13 37.68
CA ARG A 9 13.02 4.52 37.25
C ARG A 9 14.54 4.69 37.12
N SER A 10 15.07 4.41 35.93
CA SER A 10 16.42 4.80 35.57
C SER A 10 16.47 6.31 35.46
N LEU A 11 17.45 6.94 36.11
CA LEU A 11 17.77 8.36 35.93
C LEU A 11 17.93 8.66 34.43
N SER A 12 17.47 9.83 33.99
CA SER A 12 17.69 10.29 32.61
C SER A 12 19.19 10.46 32.34
N VAL A 13 19.61 10.37 31.08
CA VAL A 13 21.01 10.58 30.68
C VAL A 13 21.50 11.96 31.15
N ALA A 14 20.64 12.99 31.04
CA ALA A 14 20.93 14.32 31.56
C ALA A 14 21.16 14.33 33.08
N ALA A 15 20.33 13.62 33.87
CA ALA A 15 20.48 13.53 35.31
C ALA A 15 21.75 12.75 35.74
N GLN A 16 22.13 11.72 34.96
CA GLN A 16 23.37 10.98 35.19
C GLN A 16 24.61 11.83 34.93
N LEU A 17 24.61 12.61 33.83
CA LEU A 17 25.68 13.55 33.49
C LEU A 17 25.76 14.69 34.52
N SER A 18 24.64 15.30 34.90
CA SER A 18 24.65 16.38 35.89
C SER A 18 25.19 15.91 37.25
N LEU A 19 24.85 14.69 37.68
CA LEU A 19 25.32 14.14 38.94
C LEU A 19 26.83 13.84 38.90
N SER A 20 27.36 13.31 37.78
CA SER A 20 28.80 13.04 37.66
C SER A 20 29.63 14.32 37.65
N PHE A 21 29.20 15.35 36.90
CA PHE A 21 29.86 16.65 36.90
C PHE A 21 29.76 17.34 38.27
N ALA A 22 28.60 17.30 38.93
CA ALA A 22 28.43 17.87 40.27
C ALA A 22 29.36 17.21 41.30
N LEU A 23 29.54 15.88 41.23
CA LEU A 23 30.44 15.16 42.12
C LEU A 23 31.91 15.58 41.91
N VAL A 24 32.36 15.68 40.65
CA VAL A 24 33.73 16.10 40.34
C VAL A 24 33.98 17.54 40.80
N LEU A 25 33.04 18.45 40.55
CA LEU A 25 33.13 19.84 41.01
C LEU A 25 33.17 19.94 42.54
N ALA A 26 32.35 19.15 43.25
CA ALA A 26 32.38 19.10 44.71
C ALA A 26 33.73 18.60 45.24
N MET A 27 34.33 17.57 44.62
CA MET A 27 35.66 17.09 44.99
C MET A 27 36.75 18.14 44.75
N MET A 28 36.69 18.87 43.64
CA MET A 28 37.64 19.97 43.36
C MET A 28 37.54 21.10 44.40
N LEU A 29 36.32 21.43 44.83
CA LEU A 29 36.09 22.45 45.85
C LEU A 29 36.69 22.02 47.20
N VAL A 30 36.46 20.76 47.61
CA VAL A 30 37.08 20.19 48.84
C VAL A 30 38.60 20.21 48.75
N LEU A 31 39.18 19.80 47.62
CA LEU A 31 40.62 19.81 47.39
C LEU A 31 41.22 21.21 47.50
N THR A 32 40.53 22.21 46.95
CA THR A 32 40.95 23.63 47.02
C THR A 32 40.94 24.15 48.45
N VAL A 33 39.86 23.89 49.20
CA VAL A 33 39.72 24.32 50.61
C VAL A 33 40.80 23.69 51.48
N VAL A 34 41.07 22.39 51.34
CA VAL A 34 42.14 21.73 52.10
C VAL A 34 43.52 22.27 51.73
N SER A 35 43.75 22.57 50.46
CA SER A 35 45.03 23.13 50.01
C SER A 35 45.33 24.48 50.64
N ILE A 36 44.35 25.40 50.61
CA ILE A 36 44.50 26.73 51.20
C ILE A 36 44.79 26.63 52.70
N THR A 37 44.06 25.79 53.43
CA THR A 37 44.27 25.65 54.89
C THR A 37 45.65 25.10 55.24
N LYS A 38 46.19 24.15 54.46
CA LYS A 38 47.53 23.60 54.69
C LYS A 38 48.65 24.57 54.31
N VAL A 39 48.49 25.32 53.21
CA VAL A 39 49.46 26.35 52.79
C VAL A 39 49.55 27.46 53.85
N ASN A 40 48.41 27.97 54.34
CA ASN A 40 48.39 29.00 55.38
C ASN A 40 49.05 28.53 56.69
N ALA A 41 48.94 27.25 57.03
CA ALA A 41 49.63 26.68 58.21
C ALA A 41 51.16 26.60 58.04
N ILE A 42 51.63 26.33 56.81
CA ILE A 42 53.06 26.35 56.47
C ILE A 42 53.59 27.79 56.53
N GLU A 43 52.87 28.74 55.93
CA GLU A 43 53.20 30.16 55.95
C GLU A 43 53.31 30.70 57.38
N GLY A 44 52.32 30.43 58.24
CA GLY A 44 52.37 30.86 59.65
C GLY A 44 53.52 30.24 60.45
N SER A 45 53.95 29.02 60.12
CA SER A 45 55.12 28.39 60.77
C SER A 45 56.43 29.02 60.26
N LEU A 46 56.50 29.36 58.97
CA LEU A 46 57.67 30.04 58.39
C LEU A 46 57.79 31.49 58.87
N ALA A 47 56.69 32.19 59.07
CA ALA A 47 56.65 33.52 59.67
C ALA A 47 57.22 33.49 61.10
N ARG A 48 56.82 32.53 61.95
CA ARG A 48 57.40 32.35 63.30
C ARG A 48 58.91 32.07 63.26
N VAL A 49 59.39 31.30 62.28
CA VAL A 49 60.83 31.05 62.10
C VAL A 49 61.56 32.35 61.72
N SER A 50 61.11 33.04 60.68
CA SER A 50 61.86 34.13 60.05
C SER A 50 61.67 35.49 60.72
N GLU A 51 60.44 35.81 61.13
CA GLU A 51 60.06 37.14 61.62
C GLU A 51 60.08 37.25 63.14
N ASP A 52 60.04 36.11 63.85
CA ASP A 52 60.03 36.05 65.31
C ASP A 52 61.34 35.47 65.86
N ASN A 53 61.51 34.14 65.83
CA ASN A 53 62.63 33.46 66.49
C ASN A 53 64.00 33.90 65.95
N ASN A 54 64.17 33.95 64.62
CA ASN A 54 65.44 34.37 64.01
C ASN A 54 65.77 35.85 64.30
N VAL A 55 64.76 36.71 64.45
CA VAL A 55 64.95 38.12 64.79
C VAL A 55 65.42 38.25 66.25
N LYS A 56 64.77 37.54 67.19
CA LYS A 56 65.19 37.45 68.59
C LYS A 56 66.60 36.90 68.74
N GLN A 57 66.90 35.81 68.04
CA GLN A 57 68.23 35.21 68.01
C GLN A 57 69.28 36.19 67.50
N ARG A 58 68.98 36.94 66.42
CA ARG A 58 69.88 37.97 65.86
C ARG A 58 70.20 39.05 66.89
N TYR A 59 69.19 39.56 67.59
CA TYR A 59 69.40 40.58 68.63
C TYR A 59 70.26 40.04 69.78
N ALA A 60 70.01 38.81 70.22
CA ALA A 60 70.82 38.17 71.26
C ALA A 60 72.27 37.93 70.84
N ILE A 61 72.52 37.53 69.59
CA ILE A 61 73.88 37.37 69.03
C ILE A 61 74.61 38.72 69.02
N ASN A 62 73.96 39.80 68.57
CA ASN A 62 74.56 41.14 68.56
C ASN A 62 74.87 41.63 69.99
N PHE A 63 73.92 41.43 70.91
CA PHE A 63 74.08 41.76 72.33
C PHE A 63 75.24 40.99 72.97
N ARG A 64 75.33 39.68 72.71
CA ARG A 64 76.45 38.83 73.13
C ARG A 64 77.78 39.37 72.63
N GLY A 65 77.85 39.76 71.35
CA GLY A 65 79.05 40.34 70.74
C GLY A 65 79.53 41.57 71.51
N SER A 66 78.61 42.50 71.79
CA SER A 66 78.94 43.71 72.56
C SER A 66 79.39 43.43 74.00
N VAL A 67 78.74 42.48 74.70
CA VAL A 67 79.19 42.04 76.04
C VAL A 67 80.58 41.42 75.99
N HIS A 68 80.89 40.65 74.94
CA HIS A 68 82.19 40.04 74.75
C HIS A 68 83.29 41.07 74.50
N ASP A 69 83.05 42.04 73.61
CA ASP A 69 84.01 43.09 73.29
C ASP A 69 84.31 43.96 74.53
N ARG A 70 83.28 44.28 75.34
CA ARG A 70 83.44 44.96 76.63
C ARG A 70 84.28 44.16 77.61
N ALA A 71 84.06 42.83 77.69
CA ALA A 71 84.85 41.98 78.56
C ALA A 71 86.34 42.00 78.19
N ILE A 72 86.66 42.05 76.89
CA ILE A 72 88.02 42.17 76.36
C ILE A 72 88.61 43.53 76.75
N ALA A 73 87.91 44.63 76.49
CA ALA A 73 88.41 45.96 76.82
C ALA A 73 88.63 46.16 78.34
N LEU A 74 87.74 45.63 79.17
CA LEU A 74 87.89 45.62 80.63
C LEU A 74 89.10 44.80 81.09
N ARG A 75 89.40 43.68 80.43
CA ARG A 75 90.61 42.90 80.68
C ARG A 75 91.84 43.72 80.30
N ASP A 76 91.85 44.28 79.10
CA ASP A 76 93.00 45.02 78.55
C ASP A 76 93.34 46.23 79.42
N LEU A 77 92.34 46.86 80.05
CA LEU A 77 92.52 47.93 81.05
C LEU A 77 93.44 47.53 82.23
N THR A 78 93.50 46.24 82.57
CA THR A 78 94.36 45.69 83.65
C THR A 78 95.73 45.19 83.16
N LEU A 79 95.95 45.18 81.85
CA LEU A 79 97.16 44.69 81.19
C LEU A 79 98.04 45.83 80.65
N VAL A 80 97.42 46.91 80.16
CA VAL A 80 98.13 48.05 79.55
C VAL A 80 98.86 48.90 80.59
N GLY A 81 99.99 49.50 80.18
CA GLY A 81 100.72 50.48 80.99
C GLY A 81 100.00 51.83 81.08
N ASP A 82 100.42 52.70 82.01
CA ASP A 82 99.68 53.94 82.34
C ASP A 82 99.53 54.93 81.17
N ALA A 83 100.45 54.91 80.19
CA ALA A 83 100.37 55.75 79.00
C ALA A 83 99.18 55.41 78.08
N GLU A 84 98.75 54.14 78.06
CA GLU A 84 97.71 53.61 77.15
C GLU A 84 96.33 53.53 77.82
N VAL A 85 96.24 53.75 79.13
CA VAL A 85 94.98 53.67 79.90
C VAL A 85 93.91 54.59 79.32
N LYS A 86 94.29 55.80 78.87
CA LYS A 86 93.35 56.77 78.29
C LYS A 86 92.68 56.25 77.02
N ASP A 87 93.41 55.56 76.16
CA ASP A 87 92.90 55.03 74.89
C ASP A 87 92.00 53.82 75.14
N VAL A 88 92.36 52.94 76.07
CA VAL A 88 91.51 51.82 76.48
C VAL A 88 90.23 52.31 77.17
N MET A 89 90.30 53.37 77.99
CA MET A 89 89.11 53.98 78.58
C MET A 89 88.18 54.57 77.52
N ALA A 90 88.71 55.27 76.51
CA ALA A 90 87.91 55.77 75.38
C ALA A 90 87.25 54.62 74.59
N LEU A 91 87.94 53.49 74.42
CA LEU A 91 87.37 52.28 73.83
C LEU A 91 86.26 51.69 74.71
N ILE A 92 86.44 51.64 76.03
CA ILE A 92 85.41 51.17 76.97
C ILE A 92 84.16 52.05 76.90
N ASP A 93 84.30 53.38 76.88
CA ASP A 93 83.18 54.31 76.76
C ASP A 93 82.43 54.11 75.43
N LYS A 94 83.17 53.91 74.32
CA LYS A 94 82.57 53.57 73.02
C LYS A 94 81.82 52.24 73.07
N LEU A 95 82.44 51.19 73.61
CA LEU A 95 81.83 49.87 73.69
C LEU A 95 80.63 49.85 74.66
N ASP A 96 80.61 50.71 75.68
CA ASP A 96 79.43 50.92 76.51
C ASP A 96 78.28 51.54 75.70
N ALA A 97 78.56 52.53 74.84
CA ALA A 97 77.55 53.08 73.94
C ALA A 97 77.03 52.04 72.93
N ASP A 98 77.93 51.25 72.32
CA ASP A 98 77.56 50.16 71.39
C ASP A 98 76.73 49.08 72.10
N TYR A 99 77.03 48.84 73.38
CA TYR A 99 76.25 47.96 74.25
C TYR A 99 74.85 48.50 74.50
N GLN A 100 74.72 49.77 74.88
CA GLN A 100 73.40 50.38 75.09
C GLN A 100 72.57 50.35 73.80
N GLN A 101 73.20 50.48 72.64
CA GLN A 101 72.52 50.35 71.35
C GLN A 101 72.10 48.91 71.05
N SER A 102 72.94 47.92 71.38
CA SER A 102 72.66 46.49 71.16
C SER A 102 71.66 45.91 72.18
N ALA A 103 71.58 46.49 73.38
CA ALA A 103 70.66 46.11 74.44
C ALA A 103 69.22 46.51 74.10
N LYS A 104 69.02 47.69 73.52
CA LYS A 104 67.68 48.26 73.23
C LYS A 104 66.76 47.32 72.44
N PRO A 105 67.18 46.69 71.31
CA PRO A 105 66.32 45.76 70.59
C PRO A 105 65.94 44.53 71.42
N LEU A 106 66.86 43.99 72.22
CA LEU A 106 66.59 42.83 73.07
C LEU A 106 65.65 43.21 74.23
N ASP A 107 65.77 44.41 74.76
CA ASP A 107 64.86 44.96 75.78
C ASP A 107 63.47 45.25 75.21
N ALA A 108 63.39 45.69 73.96
CA ALA A 108 62.12 45.87 73.25
C ALA A 108 61.41 44.52 73.02
N VAL A 109 62.17 43.45 72.72
CA VAL A 109 61.64 42.09 72.70
C VAL A 109 61.09 41.71 74.08
N PHE A 110 61.83 41.99 75.16
CA PHE A 110 61.38 41.73 76.53
C PHE A 110 60.09 42.48 76.91
N ALA A 111 59.94 43.72 76.43
CA ALA A 111 58.75 44.54 76.65
C ALA A 111 57.55 44.11 75.79
N SER A 112 57.76 43.31 74.75
CA SER A 112 56.69 42.81 73.89
C SER A 112 55.88 41.70 74.59
N MET A 113 54.56 41.70 74.41
CA MET A 113 53.66 40.70 75.02
C MET A 113 53.75 39.29 74.40
N SER A 114 54.55 39.09 73.35
CA SER A 114 54.59 37.84 72.56
C SER A 114 55.79 36.95 72.88
N VAL A 115 56.26 36.99 74.13
CA VAL A 115 57.39 36.19 74.62
C VAL A 115 56.84 34.99 75.39
N ARG A 116 57.23 33.78 75.00
CA ARG A 116 56.86 32.55 75.69
C ARG A 116 57.45 32.52 77.11
N PRO A 117 56.88 31.71 78.03
CA PRO A 117 57.36 31.63 79.41
C PRO A 117 58.84 31.25 79.53
N ASP A 118 59.35 30.38 78.66
CA ASP A 118 60.74 29.95 78.60
C ASP A 118 61.69 31.03 78.07
N GLU A 119 61.30 31.73 76.99
CA GLU A 119 62.02 32.91 76.48
C GLU A 119 62.12 34.00 77.55
N ARG A 120 61.00 34.27 78.24
CA ARG A 120 60.92 35.29 79.29
C ARG A 120 61.84 34.96 80.46
N ALA A 121 61.82 33.71 80.94
CA ALA A 121 62.68 33.28 82.04
C ALA A 121 64.18 33.38 81.69
N SER A 122 64.54 33.12 80.42
CA SER A 122 65.91 33.24 79.95
C SER A 122 66.37 34.71 79.84
N LEU A 123 65.51 35.60 79.35
CA LEU A 123 65.76 37.05 79.34
C LEU A 123 65.88 37.64 80.75
N GLU A 124 65.02 37.23 81.69
CA GLU A 124 65.11 37.64 83.10
C GLU A 124 66.45 37.21 83.72
N ARG A 125 66.94 36.02 83.38
CA ARG A 125 68.27 35.55 83.81
C ARG A 125 69.39 36.42 83.24
N ILE A 126 69.33 36.78 81.96
CA ILE A 126 70.30 37.69 81.32
C ILE A 126 70.33 39.03 82.07
N LYS A 127 69.15 39.60 82.35
CA LYS A 127 69.03 40.89 83.06
C LYS A 127 69.52 40.82 84.50
N ALA A 128 69.25 39.73 85.21
CA ALA A 128 69.75 39.53 86.57
C ALA A 128 71.29 39.50 86.61
N VAL A 129 71.92 38.85 85.64
CA VAL A 129 73.39 38.81 85.54
C VAL A 129 73.96 40.17 85.13
N GLU A 130 73.33 40.87 84.18
CA GLU A 130 73.68 42.23 83.76
C GLU A 130 73.76 43.21 84.94
N VAL A 131 72.68 43.28 85.74
CA VAL A 131 72.57 44.19 86.91
C VAL A 131 73.67 43.92 87.93
N ARG A 132 74.15 42.67 88.05
CA ARG A 132 75.26 42.30 88.93
C ARG A 132 76.62 42.57 88.30
N ALA A 133 76.79 42.36 86.99
CA ALA A 133 78.07 42.48 86.29
C ALA A 133 78.50 43.95 86.07
N MET A 134 77.56 44.84 85.74
CA MET A 134 77.88 46.23 85.41
C MET A 134 78.53 47.02 86.58
N PRO A 135 78.04 46.94 87.83
CA PRO A 135 78.70 47.63 88.95
C PRO A 135 80.10 47.09 89.24
N LEU A 136 80.35 45.80 88.98
CA LEU A 136 81.69 45.20 89.15
C LEU A 136 82.67 45.75 88.12
N ALA A 137 82.25 45.88 86.86
CA ALA A 137 83.04 46.54 85.83
C ALA A 137 83.35 48.00 86.19
N ALA A 138 82.34 48.75 86.66
CA ALA A 138 82.53 50.13 87.11
C ALA A 138 83.55 50.26 88.25
N LYS A 139 83.54 49.32 89.22
CA LYS A 139 84.54 49.27 90.30
C LYS A 139 85.95 48.99 89.78
N ALA A 140 86.10 48.07 88.83
CA ALA A 140 87.41 47.78 88.22
C ALA A 140 87.95 48.99 87.43
N ILE A 141 87.08 49.68 86.68
CA ILE A 141 87.43 50.93 85.99
C ILE A 141 87.86 52.02 86.98
N ALA A 142 87.10 52.21 88.07
CA ALA A 142 87.40 53.21 89.08
C ALA A 142 88.73 52.94 89.81
N ALA A 143 89.02 51.68 90.15
CA ALA A 143 90.30 51.27 90.74
C ALA A 143 91.47 51.60 89.80
N ARG A 144 91.35 51.29 88.50
CA ARG A 144 92.38 51.64 87.53
C ARG A 144 92.55 53.16 87.39
N LYS A 145 91.45 53.92 87.37
CA LYS A 145 91.47 55.39 87.28
C LYS A 145 92.14 56.05 88.50
N ALA A 146 92.09 55.40 89.67
CA ALA A 146 92.79 55.82 90.87
C ALA A 146 94.29 55.46 90.88
N GLY A 147 94.80 54.82 89.83
CA GLY A 147 96.19 54.38 89.71
C GLY A 147 96.48 52.99 90.32
N ASP A 148 95.47 52.32 90.87
CA ASP A 148 95.63 51.02 91.55
C ASP A 148 95.43 49.84 90.58
N ILE A 149 96.52 49.43 89.93
CA ILE A 149 96.49 48.32 88.96
C ILE A 149 96.23 46.96 89.63
N ASP A 150 96.73 46.75 90.84
CA ASP A 150 96.64 45.47 91.54
C ASP A 150 95.22 45.24 92.05
N ALA A 151 94.56 46.27 92.61
CA ALA A 151 93.15 46.20 92.97
C ALA A 151 92.26 46.01 91.73
N ALA A 152 92.53 46.71 90.63
CA ALA A 152 91.78 46.54 89.38
C ALA A 152 91.94 45.11 88.82
N ARG A 153 93.15 44.54 88.86
CA ARG A 153 93.42 43.16 88.42
C ARG A 153 92.75 42.13 89.33
N GLN A 154 92.78 42.32 90.65
CA GLN A 154 92.12 41.42 91.60
C GLN A 154 90.59 41.44 91.41
N LEU A 155 89.99 42.61 91.23
CA LEU A 155 88.56 42.74 90.91
C LEU A 155 88.23 42.11 89.56
N MET A 156 89.09 42.30 88.55
CA MET A 156 88.88 41.74 87.21
C MET A 156 88.88 40.21 87.23
N LEU A 157 89.89 39.59 87.85
CA LEU A 157 90.03 38.14 87.90
C LEU A 157 89.05 37.47 88.87
N GLY A 158 88.79 38.09 90.02
CA GLY A 158 87.97 37.50 91.08
C GLY A 158 86.47 37.72 90.90
N GLN A 159 86.03 38.83 90.30
CA GLN A 159 84.61 39.21 90.25
C GLN A 159 84.12 39.52 88.84
N VAL A 160 84.81 40.38 88.08
CA VAL A 160 84.32 40.83 86.75
C VAL A 160 84.34 39.69 85.74
N LYS A 161 85.45 38.95 85.61
CA LYS A 161 85.57 37.84 84.67
C LYS A 161 84.51 36.75 84.92
N PRO A 162 84.33 36.22 86.15
CA PRO A 162 83.24 35.27 86.43
C PRO A 162 81.86 35.81 86.06
N ALA A 163 81.56 37.08 86.40
CA ALA A 163 80.27 37.70 86.10
C ALA A 163 80.02 37.82 84.58
N PHE A 164 81.01 38.23 83.79
CA PHE A 164 80.89 38.31 82.32
C PHE A 164 80.84 36.93 81.65
N VAL A 165 81.54 35.92 82.19
CA VAL A 165 81.42 34.53 81.71
C VAL A 165 80.01 34.01 81.94
N GLU A 166 79.44 34.22 83.13
CA GLU A 166 78.05 33.86 83.41
C GLU A 166 77.07 34.63 82.53
N TRP A 167 77.36 35.90 82.24
CA TRP A 167 76.52 36.73 81.38
C TRP A 167 76.48 36.21 79.94
N LEU A 168 77.66 35.94 79.37
CA LEU A 168 77.77 35.35 78.03
C LEU A 168 77.12 33.97 77.97
N ALA A 169 77.22 33.17 79.05
CA ALA A 169 76.55 31.87 79.13
C ALA A 169 75.02 32.00 79.18
N ALA A 170 74.48 32.97 79.93
CA ALA A 170 73.04 33.24 79.95
C ALA A 170 72.53 33.69 78.58
N ILE A 171 73.30 34.51 77.85
CA ILE A 171 72.94 34.93 76.49
C ILE A 171 73.01 33.76 75.51
N ASN A 172 74.04 32.89 75.61
CA ASN A 172 74.10 31.67 74.80
C ASN A 172 72.88 30.76 75.01
N GLN A 173 72.45 30.56 76.26
CA GLN A 173 71.25 29.75 76.55
C GLN A 173 70.00 30.31 75.86
N PHE A 174 69.86 31.63 75.76
CA PHE A 174 68.77 32.26 75.02
C PHE A 174 68.93 32.05 73.50
N ILE A 175 70.12 32.22 72.95
CA ILE A 175 70.40 31.95 71.53
C ILE A 175 70.06 30.49 71.17
N ASP A 176 70.47 29.53 72.00
CA ASP A 176 70.21 28.10 71.80
C ASP A 176 68.70 27.77 71.90
N LEU A 177 67.99 28.46 72.80
CA LEU A 177 66.53 28.33 72.93
C LEU A 177 65.82 28.82 71.65
N GLU A 178 66.15 30.01 71.15
CA GLU A 178 65.61 30.55 69.89
C GLU A 178 65.92 29.65 68.70
N GLU A 179 67.15 29.10 68.64
CA GLU A 179 67.55 28.15 67.60
C GLU A 179 66.73 26.86 67.67
N GLY A 180 66.54 26.29 68.86
CA GLY A 180 65.71 25.10 69.06
C GLY A 180 64.26 25.32 68.67
N MET A 181 63.70 26.50 68.97
CA MET A 181 62.34 26.87 68.58
C MET A 181 62.21 27.06 67.06
N SER A 182 63.19 27.72 66.43
CA SER A 182 63.27 27.89 64.97
C SER A 182 63.37 26.54 64.24
N GLN A 183 64.17 25.61 64.75
CA GLN A 183 64.27 24.25 64.21
C GLN A 183 62.96 23.45 64.38
N ALA A 184 62.28 23.58 65.53
CA ALA A 184 61.00 22.91 65.78
C ALA A 184 59.88 23.40 64.85
N GLU A 185 59.74 24.71 64.66
CA GLU A 185 58.78 25.28 63.72
C GLU A 185 59.12 24.94 62.26
N SER A 186 60.41 24.92 61.90
CA SER A 186 60.87 24.43 60.59
C SER A 186 60.53 22.95 60.36
N ALA A 187 60.68 22.10 61.38
CA ALA A 187 60.32 20.68 61.31
C ALA A 187 58.80 20.49 61.14
N LYS A 188 57.99 21.29 61.84
CA LYS A 188 56.53 21.32 61.72
C LYS A 188 56.06 21.79 60.35
N ALA A 189 56.69 22.82 59.79
CA ALA A 189 56.44 23.28 58.42
C ALA A 189 56.75 22.17 57.40
N ARG A 190 57.92 21.51 57.52
CA ARG A 190 58.34 20.41 56.64
C ARG A 190 57.46 19.17 56.75
N SER A 191 57.01 18.80 57.96
CA SER A 191 56.10 17.66 58.14
C SER A 191 54.71 17.95 57.58
N THR A 192 54.20 19.17 57.78
CA THR A 192 52.95 19.64 57.19
C THR A 192 53.01 19.65 55.66
N ALA A 193 54.11 20.12 55.07
CA ALA A 193 54.34 20.10 53.62
C ALA A 193 54.37 18.68 53.03
N ARG A 194 55.08 17.74 53.67
CA ARG A 194 55.11 16.33 53.23
C ARG A 194 53.74 15.65 53.35
N GLY A 195 53.04 15.86 54.47
CA GLY A 195 51.68 15.34 54.66
C GLY A 195 50.68 15.92 53.66
N PHE A 196 50.83 17.22 53.32
CA PHE A 196 50.04 17.88 52.28
C PHE A 196 50.22 17.22 50.91
N GLN A 197 51.46 16.98 50.47
CA GLN A 197 51.73 16.32 49.18
C GLN A 197 51.09 14.93 49.08
N ALA A 198 51.25 14.09 50.10
CA ALA A 198 50.69 12.74 50.10
C ALA A 198 49.14 12.76 50.07
N PHE A 199 48.53 13.64 50.87
CA PHE A 199 47.07 13.76 50.93
C PHE A 199 46.47 14.24 49.60
N MET A 200 47.13 15.18 48.93
CA MET A 200 46.70 15.69 47.62
C MET A 200 46.75 14.62 46.54
N LEU A 201 47.80 13.79 46.51
CA LEU A 201 47.93 12.69 45.56
C LEU A 201 46.85 11.62 45.76
N ILE A 202 46.51 11.28 47.02
CA ILE A 202 45.45 10.32 47.32
C ILE A 202 44.08 10.85 46.85
N LEU A 203 43.76 12.10 47.16
CA LEU A 203 42.49 12.72 46.74
C LEU A 203 42.38 12.81 45.21
N LEU A 204 43.46 13.18 44.52
CA LEU A 204 43.50 13.22 43.06
C LEU A 204 43.26 11.83 42.45
N SER A 205 43.92 10.81 43.00
CA SER A 205 43.76 9.42 42.55
C SER A 205 42.32 8.93 42.75
N ALA A 206 41.71 9.23 43.90
CA ALA A 206 40.32 8.88 44.19
C ALA A 206 39.34 9.56 43.22
N ALA A 207 39.55 10.85 42.90
CA ALA A 207 38.74 11.59 41.93
C ALA A 207 38.83 10.97 40.53
N LEU A 208 40.03 10.58 40.10
CA LEU A 208 40.25 9.94 38.80
C LEU A 208 39.52 8.60 38.70
N VAL A 209 39.64 7.75 39.72
CA VAL A 209 38.95 6.44 39.76
C VAL A 209 37.44 6.63 39.74
N ALA A 210 36.89 7.54 40.54
CA ALA A 210 35.47 7.84 40.54
C ALA A 210 34.98 8.32 39.16
N GLY A 211 35.77 9.17 38.48
CA GLY A 211 35.49 9.64 37.12
C GLY A 211 35.44 8.50 36.10
N VAL A 212 36.41 7.59 36.12
CA VAL A 212 36.45 6.42 35.21
C VAL A 212 35.27 5.47 35.46
N VAL A 213 34.93 5.20 36.72
CA VAL A 213 33.78 4.36 37.09
C VAL A 213 32.48 4.99 36.61
N LEU A 214 32.27 6.29 36.83
CA LEU A 214 31.08 6.99 36.35
C LEU A 214 31.00 7.01 34.81
N ALA A 215 32.12 7.28 34.12
CA ALA A 215 32.17 7.29 32.67
C ALA A 215 31.81 5.92 32.06
N THR A 216 32.34 4.83 32.64
CA THR A 216 32.03 3.47 32.19
C THR A 216 30.58 3.07 32.47
N LEU A 217 30.01 3.46 33.62
CA LEU A 217 28.60 3.22 33.93
C LEU A 217 27.65 3.97 33.00
N ILE A 218 27.92 5.26 32.72
CA ILE A 218 27.13 6.08 31.80
C ILE A 218 27.20 5.49 30.38
N THR A 219 28.41 5.15 29.90
CA THR A 219 28.61 4.55 28.58
C THR A 219 27.87 3.22 28.43
N ARG A 220 27.93 2.35 29.45
CA ARG A 220 27.17 1.08 29.45
C ARG A 220 25.66 1.32 29.46
N SER A 221 25.19 2.31 30.21
CA SER A 221 23.76 2.66 30.29
C SER A 221 23.23 3.16 28.95
N ILE A 222 23.97 4.05 28.27
CA ILE A 222 23.62 4.61 26.95
C ILE A 222 23.64 3.51 25.89
N ARG A 223 24.72 2.73 25.79
CA ARG A 223 24.79 1.59 24.84
C ARG A 223 23.66 0.58 25.07
N GLY A 224 23.34 0.28 26.32
CA GLY A 224 22.22 -0.62 26.65
C GLY A 224 20.83 -0.03 26.42
N ALA A 225 20.67 1.30 26.30
CA ALA A 225 19.41 1.94 25.93
C ALA A 225 19.25 2.05 24.40
N LEU A 226 20.35 2.30 23.70
CA LEU A 226 20.40 2.32 22.24
C LEU A 226 20.28 0.90 21.64
N GLY A 227 20.84 -0.11 22.31
CA GLY A 227 20.87 -1.50 21.83
C GLY A 227 22.02 -1.79 20.85
N ALA A 228 22.74 -0.74 20.43
CA ALA A 228 23.84 -0.76 19.47
C ALA A 228 24.74 0.48 19.68
N GLU A 229 25.81 0.63 18.91
CA GLU A 229 26.56 1.88 18.91
C GLU A 229 25.75 3.03 18.28
N PRO A 230 25.93 4.30 18.71
CA PRO A 230 25.17 5.44 18.19
C PRO A 230 25.22 5.57 16.66
N ASP A 231 26.38 5.31 16.06
CA ASP A 231 26.55 5.34 14.62
C ASP A 231 25.79 4.20 13.92
N GLU A 232 25.75 3.00 14.50
CA GLU A 232 24.95 1.88 13.96
C GLU A 232 23.45 2.21 13.97
N VAL A 233 22.93 2.79 15.06
CA VAL A 233 21.52 3.23 15.16
C VAL A 233 21.20 4.29 14.11
N LYS A 234 22.10 5.27 13.92
CA LYS A 234 21.97 6.30 12.89
C LYS A 234 21.99 5.70 11.48
N HIS A 235 22.86 4.73 11.22
CA HIS A 235 22.94 4.06 9.93
C HIS A 235 21.63 3.35 9.57
N VAL A 236 21.04 2.60 10.49
CA VAL A 236 19.74 1.93 10.27
C VAL A 236 18.62 2.95 10.07
N ALA A 237 18.55 4.00 10.90
CA ALA A 237 17.54 5.04 10.75
C ALA A 237 17.62 5.75 9.40
N LEU A 238 18.84 6.10 8.94
CA LEU A 238 19.05 6.71 7.63
C LEU A 238 18.80 5.74 6.47
N ALA A 239 19.03 4.44 6.66
CA ALA A 239 18.70 3.43 5.66
C ALA A 239 17.17 3.36 5.47
N VAL A 240 16.39 3.32 6.56
CA VAL A 240 14.92 3.34 6.49
C VAL A 240 14.40 4.64 5.85
N ASP A 241 14.99 5.80 6.18
CA ASP A 241 14.64 7.09 5.58
C ASP A 241 14.87 7.12 4.05
N ARG A 242 15.94 6.46 3.57
CA ARG A 242 16.21 6.28 2.13
C ARG A 242 15.40 5.16 1.48
N GLY A 243 14.55 4.47 2.23
CA GLY A 243 13.77 3.33 1.76
C GLY A 243 14.55 2.02 1.63
N GLU A 244 15.76 1.91 2.16
CA GLU A 244 16.58 0.69 2.13
C GLU A 244 16.13 -0.30 3.22
N LEU A 245 15.12 -1.13 2.93
CA LEU A 245 14.52 -2.10 3.86
C LEU A 245 15.12 -3.51 3.76
N TYR A 246 16.18 -3.68 2.97
CA TYR A 246 16.86 -4.97 2.77
C TYR A 246 17.91 -5.30 3.84
N HIS A 247 18.30 -4.35 4.67
CA HIS A 247 19.32 -4.56 5.70
C HIS A 247 18.76 -5.39 6.87
N GLU A 248 19.32 -6.58 7.08
CA GLU A 248 19.02 -7.36 8.29
C GLU A 248 19.64 -6.70 9.52
N VAL A 249 18.81 -6.16 10.39
CA VAL A 249 19.25 -5.59 11.67
C VAL A 249 19.55 -6.73 12.64
N THR A 250 20.80 -7.18 12.65
CA THR A 250 21.26 -8.21 13.58
C THR A 250 21.39 -7.63 15.00
N LEU A 251 20.47 -8.00 15.88
CA LEU A 251 20.50 -7.60 17.28
C LEU A 251 21.63 -8.34 18.01
N ARG A 252 22.83 -7.74 18.04
CA ARG A 252 24.05 -8.31 18.66
C ARG A 252 23.93 -8.65 20.15
N HIS A 253 22.87 -8.25 20.84
CA HIS A 253 22.72 -8.41 22.29
C HIS A 253 21.33 -8.90 22.72
N ALA A 254 20.89 -10.04 22.20
CA ALA A 254 19.66 -10.73 22.65
C ALA A 254 19.69 -11.17 24.14
N GLY A 255 20.84 -11.05 24.82
CA GLY A 255 21.07 -11.67 26.12
C GLY A 255 20.65 -10.89 27.37
N ASN A 256 20.66 -9.55 27.39
CA ASN A 256 20.39 -8.76 28.62
C ASN A 256 20.16 -7.26 28.38
N ALA A 257 20.19 -6.77 27.14
CA ALA A 257 19.82 -5.39 26.83
C ALA A 257 18.30 -5.25 27.00
N ARG A 258 17.84 -4.13 27.55
CA ARG A 258 16.43 -3.86 27.83
C ARG A 258 15.58 -4.23 26.60
N ARG A 259 14.52 -5.02 26.78
CA ARG A 259 13.52 -5.46 25.76
C ARG A 259 12.76 -4.32 25.05
N GLN A 260 13.36 -3.13 24.95
CA GLN A 260 12.81 -1.87 24.45
C GLN A 260 13.98 -0.95 24.04
N SER A 261 15.00 -1.49 23.37
CA SER A 261 16.07 -0.64 22.83
C SER A 261 15.61 0.08 21.57
N ILE A 262 16.20 1.23 21.26
CA ILE A 262 15.87 1.95 20.02
C ILE A 262 16.18 1.10 18.79
N MET A 263 17.28 0.35 18.80
CA MET A 263 17.64 -0.54 17.69
C MET A 263 16.61 -1.65 17.46
N GLU A 264 16.10 -2.27 18.52
CA GLU A 264 15.04 -3.29 18.43
C GLU A 264 13.75 -2.71 17.85
N ALA A 265 13.34 -1.52 18.30
CA ALA A 265 12.17 -0.83 17.75
C ALA A 265 12.36 -0.43 16.27
N LEU A 266 13.56 0.01 15.87
CA LEU A 266 13.89 0.29 14.47
C LEU A 266 13.90 -0.98 13.62
N ALA A 267 14.40 -2.10 14.15
CA ALA A 267 14.38 -3.40 13.47
C ALA A 267 12.95 -3.88 13.23
N GLU A 268 12.09 -3.81 14.26
CA GLU A 268 10.67 -4.16 14.16
C GLU A 268 9.93 -3.24 13.18
N MET A 269 10.18 -1.93 13.24
CA MET A 269 9.61 -0.95 12.30
C MET A 269 10.03 -1.26 10.85
N SER A 270 11.32 -1.53 10.61
CA SER A 270 11.84 -1.89 9.29
C SER A 270 11.23 -3.20 8.78
N GLY A 271 11.09 -4.21 9.64
CA GLY A 271 10.46 -5.48 9.30
C GLY A 271 8.98 -5.33 8.94
N ASN A 272 8.24 -4.55 9.72
CA ASN A 272 6.82 -4.26 9.45
C ASN A 272 6.66 -3.47 8.14
N LEU A 273 7.49 -2.44 7.91
CA LEU A 273 7.49 -1.68 6.65
C LEU A 273 7.81 -2.58 5.47
N ARG A 274 8.83 -3.45 5.58
CA ARG A 274 9.19 -4.42 4.54
C ARG A 274 8.01 -5.33 4.20
N ASN A 275 7.33 -5.88 5.21
CA ASN A 275 6.18 -6.75 5.00
C ASN A 275 5.01 -6.00 4.33
N THR A 276 4.66 -4.80 4.83
CA THR A 276 3.60 -3.98 4.22
C THR A 276 3.93 -3.60 2.79
N VAL A 277 5.17 -3.19 2.48
CA VAL A 277 5.59 -2.87 1.12
C VAL A 277 5.53 -4.12 0.22
N SER A 278 5.92 -5.29 0.72
CA SER A 278 5.81 -6.55 -0.02
C SER A 278 4.35 -6.89 -0.33
N GLU A 279 3.46 -6.84 0.66
CA GLU A 279 2.03 -7.08 0.49
C GLU A 279 1.40 -6.11 -0.51
N VAL A 280 1.79 -4.83 -0.49
CA VAL A 280 1.32 -3.83 -1.45
C VAL A 280 1.83 -4.12 -2.87
N ARG A 281 3.09 -4.54 -3.03
CA ARG A 281 3.64 -4.95 -4.33
C ARG A 281 2.92 -6.17 -4.90
N ASP A 282 2.69 -7.18 -4.08
CA ASP A 282 1.98 -8.40 -4.47
C ASP A 282 0.53 -8.09 -4.84
N ALA A 283 -0.15 -7.25 -4.05
CA ALA A 283 -1.49 -6.79 -4.36
C ALA A 283 -1.55 -5.98 -5.66
N ALA A 284 -0.60 -5.06 -5.88
CA ALA A 284 -0.52 -4.27 -7.13
C ALA A 284 -0.29 -5.18 -8.36
N ALA A 285 0.62 -6.15 -8.26
CA ALA A 285 0.86 -7.14 -9.31
C ALA A 285 -0.37 -8.02 -9.57
N GLY A 286 -1.10 -8.38 -8.50
CA GLY A 286 -2.39 -9.07 -8.59
C GLY A 286 -3.44 -8.25 -9.33
N VAL A 287 -3.62 -6.97 -8.98
CA VAL A 287 -4.55 -6.05 -9.68
C VAL A 287 -4.18 -5.89 -11.15
N ALA A 288 -2.89 -5.74 -11.47
CA ALA A 288 -2.42 -5.64 -12.85
C ALA A 288 -2.75 -6.90 -13.67
N THR A 289 -2.54 -8.08 -13.08
CA THR A 289 -2.84 -9.38 -13.71
C THR A 289 -4.34 -9.58 -13.93
N ILE A 290 -5.15 -9.32 -12.90
CA ILE A 290 -6.61 -9.43 -12.98
C ILE A 290 -7.16 -8.42 -14.01
N SER A 291 -6.66 -7.18 -14.01
CA SER A 291 -7.07 -6.17 -14.98
C SER A 291 -6.75 -6.60 -16.41
N ALA A 292 -5.58 -7.20 -16.66
CA ALA A 292 -5.25 -7.74 -17.99
C ALA A 292 -6.18 -8.89 -18.41
N GLN A 293 -6.56 -9.78 -17.48
CA GLN A 293 -7.54 -10.83 -17.75
C GLN A 293 -8.93 -10.27 -18.05
N ILE A 294 -9.38 -9.27 -17.28
CA ILE A 294 -10.66 -8.60 -17.52
C ILE A 294 -10.63 -7.89 -18.88
N ALA A 295 -9.55 -7.18 -19.22
CA ALA A 295 -9.41 -6.53 -20.53
C ALA A 295 -9.55 -7.52 -21.70
N ALA A 296 -8.89 -8.68 -21.59
CA ALA A 296 -9.03 -9.75 -22.59
C ALA A 296 -10.46 -10.28 -22.67
N GLY A 297 -11.11 -10.52 -21.53
CA GLY A 297 -12.53 -10.93 -21.49
C GLY A 297 -13.49 -9.88 -22.04
N ASN A 298 -13.19 -8.60 -21.84
CA ASN A 298 -13.99 -7.50 -22.36
C ASN A 298 -13.83 -7.34 -23.87
N SER A 299 -12.63 -7.60 -24.40
CA SER A 299 -12.39 -7.67 -25.84
C SER A 299 -13.16 -8.82 -26.49
N ASP A 300 -13.20 -10.00 -25.86
CA ASP A 300 -14.01 -11.13 -26.33
C ASP A 300 -15.51 -10.80 -26.29
N LEU A 301 -15.97 -10.16 -25.22
CA LEU A 301 -17.37 -9.72 -25.10
C LEU A 301 -17.73 -8.67 -26.17
N SER A 302 -16.81 -7.74 -26.49
CA SER A 302 -16.98 -6.78 -27.59
C SER A 302 -17.19 -7.50 -28.91
N ALA A 303 -16.29 -8.42 -29.27
CA ALA A 303 -16.37 -9.18 -30.51
C ALA A 303 -17.69 -9.97 -30.62
N ARG A 304 -18.10 -10.63 -29.53
CA ARG A 304 -19.39 -11.35 -29.50
C ARG A 304 -20.61 -10.42 -29.58
N THR A 305 -20.52 -9.22 -29.04
CA THR A 305 -21.59 -8.21 -29.12
C THR A 305 -21.70 -7.66 -30.55
N GLU A 306 -20.57 -7.46 -31.24
CA GLU A 306 -20.52 -7.09 -32.65
C GLU A 306 -21.10 -8.21 -33.55
N ASP A 307 -20.69 -9.47 -33.33
CA ASP A 307 -21.24 -10.63 -34.04
C ASP A 307 -22.76 -10.78 -33.80
N GLN A 308 -23.21 -10.52 -32.58
CA GLN A 308 -24.63 -10.55 -32.23
C GLN A 308 -25.40 -9.41 -32.92
N ALA A 309 -24.82 -8.20 -33.00
CA ALA A 309 -25.42 -7.09 -33.73
C ALA A 309 -25.56 -7.41 -35.22
N ALA A 310 -24.52 -7.96 -35.85
CA ALA A 310 -24.57 -8.40 -37.25
C ALA A 310 -25.63 -9.49 -37.48
N SER A 311 -25.72 -10.46 -36.57
CA SER A 311 -26.74 -11.52 -36.64
C SER A 311 -28.16 -10.99 -36.46
N LEU A 312 -28.36 -9.99 -35.60
CA LEU A 312 -29.64 -9.31 -35.42
C LEU A 312 -30.03 -8.50 -36.66
N GLU A 313 -29.08 -7.84 -37.32
CA GLU A 313 -29.32 -7.11 -38.57
C GLU A 313 -29.76 -8.06 -39.70
N GLU A 314 -29.08 -9.20 -39.86
CA GLU A 314 -29.47 -10.23 -40.84
C GLU A 314 -30.84 -10.82 -40.51
N THR A 315 -31.12 -11.09 -39.23
CA THR A 315 -32.42 -11.60 -38.77
C THR A 315 -33.53 -10.58 -39.03
N ALA A 316 -33.30 -9.30 -38.74
CA ALA A 316 -34.26 -8.23 -39.00
C ALA A 316 -34.57 -8.12 -40.50
N SER A 317 -33.54 -8.15 -41.36
CA SER A 317 -33.73 -8.13 -42.81
C SER A 317 -34.53 -9.35 -43.31
N ALA A 318 -34.23 -10.55 -42.77
CA ALA A 318 -34.99 -11.76 -43.10
C ALA A 318 -36.46 -11.65 -42.65
N MET A 319 -36.71 -11.06 -41.48
CA MET A 319 -38.06 -10.83 -40.97
C MET A 319 -38.83 -9.79 -41.78
N GLU A 320 -38.18 -8.73 -42.28
CA GLU A 320 -38.81 -7.79 -43.21
C GLU A 320 -39.23 -8.48 -44.51
N GLN A 321 -38.35 -9.32 -45.08
CA GLN A 321 -38.68 -10.09 -46.29
C GLN A 321 -39.80 -11.10 -46.04
N LEU A 322 -39.81 -11.78 -44.89
CA LEU A 322 -40.91 -12.67 -44.49
C LEU A 322 -42.22 -11.91 -44.32
N THR A 323 -42.19 -10.75 -43.66
CA THR A 323 -43.37 -9.87 -43.50
C THR A 323 -43.95 -9.49 -44.86
N ALA A 324 -43.10 -9.08 -45.80
CA ALA A 324 -43.51 -8.74 -47.15
C ALA A 324 -44.14 -9.94 -47.88
N THR A 325 -43.55 -11.12 -47.75
CA THR A 325 -44.04 -12.36 -48.38
C THR A 325 -45.38 -12.79 -47.81
N VAL A 326 -45.56 -12.75 -46.48
CA VAL A 326 -46.83 -13.09 -45.82
C VAL A 326 -47.94 -12.11 -46.22
N LYS A 327 -47.63 -10.80 -46.28
CA LYS A 327 -48.57 -9.77 -46.74
C LYS A 327 -48.97 -9.99 -48.21
N GLN A 328 -48.01 -10.38 -49.05
CA GLN A 328 -48.28 -10.71 -50.44
C GLN A 328 -49.16 -11.97 -50.55
N ASN A 329 -48.93 -13.00 -49.72
CA ASN A 329 -49.76 -14.20 -49.69
C ASN A 329 -51.20 -13.92 -49.25
N ASP A 330 -51.43 -13.07 -48.25
CA ASP A 330 -52.78 -12.64 -47.88
C ASP A 330 -53.47 -11.90 -49.03
N GLY A 331 -52.75 -11.02 -49.74
CA GLY A 331 -53.24 -10.36 -50.95
C GLY A 331 -53.63 -11.34 -52.05
N HIS A 332 -52.75 -12.30 -52.36
CA HIS A 332 -52.97 -13.34 -53.36
C HIS A 332 -54.15 -14.25 -53.00
N ALA A 333 -54.30 -14.62 -51.73
CA ALA A 333 -55.42 -15.43 -51.26
C ALA A 333 -56.76 -14.69 -51.42
N ARG A 334 -56.79 -13.38 -51.15
CA ARG A 334 -57.99 -12.54 -51.37
C ARG A 334 -58.33 -12.42 -52.85
N GLU A 335 -57.33 -12.21 -53.71
CA GLU A 335 -57.53 -12.13 -55.16
C GLU A 335 -58.04 -13.47 -55.72
N ALA A 336 -57.42 -14.59 -55.31
CA ALA A 336 -57.82 -15.93 -55.69
C ALA A 336 -59.26 -16.26 -55.22
N ASN A 337 -59.63 -15.85 -54.00
CA ASN A 337 -61.00 -15.99 -53.49
C ASN A 337 -62.00 -15.21 -54.37
N GLN A 338 -61.68 -13.97 -54.77
CA GLN A 338 -62.53 -13.20 -55.66
C GLN A 338 -62.66 -13.85 -57.05
N LEU A 339 -61.56 -14.38 -57.60
CA LEU A 339 -61.55 -15.06 -58.89
C LEU A 339 -62.36 -16.36 -58.84
N ALA A 340 -62.24 -17.13 -57.75
CA ALA A 340 -63.03 -18.33 -57.52
C ALA A 340 -64.53 -18.01 -57.41
N ARG A 341 -64.93 -16.96 -56.68
CA ARG A 341 -66.33 -16.51 -56.63
C ARG A 341 -66.87 -16.17 -58.02
N ASN A 342 -66.12 -15.40 -58.80
CA ASN A 342 -66.51 -15.06 -60.18
C ASN A 342 -66.66 -16.32 -61.05
N ALA A 343 -65.74 -17.28 -60.94
CA ALA A 343 -65.81 -18.55 -61.66
C ALA A 343 -67.03 -19.40 -61.23
N SER A 344 -67.37 -19.41 -59.94
CA SER A 344 -68.57 -20.07 -59.40
C SER A 344 -69.84 -19.45 -59.99
N ASP A 345 -69.91 -18.12 -60.07
CA ASP A 345 -71.06 -17.42 -60.64
C ASP A 345 -71.23 -17.71 -62.14
N ILE A 346 -70.13 -17.75 -62.90
CA ILE A 346 -70.14 -18.15 -64.32
C ILE A 346 -70.60 -19.60 -64.47
N ALA A 347 -70.11 -20.52 -63.64
CA ALA A 347 -70.51 -21.93 -63.68
C ALA A 347 -72.00 -22.11 -63.34
N LYS A 348 -72.54 -21.36 -62.36
CA LYS A 348 -73.98 -21.34 -62.04
C LYS A 348 -74.82 -20.83 -63.22
N GLN A 349 -74.39 -19.75 -63.87
CA GLN A 349 -75.06 -19.25 -65.08
C GLN A 349 -75.02 -20.28 -66.21
N GLY A 350 -73.87 -20.95 -66.39
CA GLY A 350 -73.71 -22.03 -67.36
C GLY A 350 -74.65 -23.21 -67.07
N GLY A 351 -74.80 -23.60 -65.80
CA GLY A 351 -75.77 -24.61 -65.37
C GLY A 351 -77.21 -24.25 -65.72
N ALA A 352 -77.62 -23.00 -65.45
CA ALA A 352 -78.96 -22.52 -65.80
C ALA A 352 -79.23 -22.54 -67.31
N ILE A 353 -78.25 -22.20 -68.14
CA ILE A 353 -78.38 -22.29 -69.61
C ILE A 353 -78.51 -23.76 -70.05
N VAL A 354 -77.75 -24.67 -69.44
CA VAL A 354 -77.83 -26.10 -69.72
C VAL A 354 -79.23 -26.65 -69.37
N GLU A 355 -79.80 -26.24 -68.23
CA GLU A 355 -81.16 -26.57 -67.82
C GLU A 355 -82.20 -26.12 -68.86
N GLU A 356 -82.09 -24.87 -69.36
CA GLU A 356 -82.96 -24.35 -70.43
C GLU A 356 -82.84 -25.16 -71.74
N VAL A 357 -81.64 -25.66 -72.07
CA VAL A 357 -81.41 -26.53 -73.23
C VAL A 357 -82.04 -27.90 -73.03
N VAL A 358 -81.98 -28.49 -71.82
CA VAL A 358 -82.65 -29.75 -71.49
C VAL A 358 -84.16 -29.61 -71.67
N ASP A 359 -84.77 -28.55 -71.15
CA ASP A 359 -86.19 -28.26 -71.29
C ASP A 359 -86.61 -28.12 -72.77
N THR A 360 -85.78 -27.44 -73.57
CA THR A 360 -86.01 -27.28 -75.01
C THR A 360 -85.92 -28.62 -75.74
N MET A 361 -84.93 -29.46 -75.42
CA MET A 361 -84.79 -30.81 -75.99
C MET A 361 -85.96 -31.72 -75.61
N ALA A 362 -86.45 -31.62 -74.37
CA ALA A 362 -87.65 -32.34 -73.92
C ALA A 362 -88.88 -31.92 -74.73
N ALA A 363 -89.08 -30.61 -74.94
CA ALA A 363 -90.16 -30.11 -75.78
C ALA A 363 -90.05 -30.56 -77.25
N ILE A 364 -88.84 -30.58 -77.83
CA ILE A 364 -88.59 -31.11 -79.18
C ILE A 364 -88.91 -32.61 -79.25
N ASN A 365 -88.51 -33.39 -78.24
CA ASN A 365 -88.81 -34.82 -78.17
C ASN A 365 -90.33 -35.07 -78.12
N THR A 366 -91.05 -34.34 -77.26
CA THR A 366 -92.52 -34.40 -77.19
C THR A 366 -93.18 -34.03 -78.53
N SER A 367 -92.72 -32.96 -79.18
CA SER A 367 -93.22 -32.54 -80.49
C SER A 367 -92.96 -33.60 -81.57
N SER A 368 -91.76 -34.18 -81.58
CA SER A 368 -91.35 -35.21 -82.53
C SER A 368 -92.19 -36.49 -82.39
N ARG A 369 -92.45 -36.94 -81.16
CA ARG A 369 -93.36 -38.09 -80.90
C ARG A 369 -94.77 -37.82 -81.41
N LYS A 370 -95.29 -36.60 -81.22
CA LYS A 370 -96.60 -36.20 -81.76
C LYS A 370 -96.62 -36.24 -83.29
N ILE A 371 -95.51 -35.88 -83.95
CA ILE A 371 -95.37 -36.04 -85.40
C ILE A 371 -95.41 -37.53 -85.78
N VAL A 372 -94.70 -38.42 -85.07
CA VAL A 372 -94.77 -39.88 -85.33
C VAL A 372 -96.21 -40.40 -85.25
N ASP A 373 -96.99 -39.96 -84.25
CA ASP A 373 -98.40 -40.33 -84.11
C ASP A 373 -99.24 -39.85 -85.31
N ILE A 374 -99.05 -38.60 -85.75
CA ILE A 374 -99.73 -38.02 -86.92
C ILE A 374 -99.38 -38.79 -88.20
N ILE A 375 -98.09 -39.11 -88.40
CA ILE A 375 -97.64 -39.91 -89.54
C ILE A 375 -98.24 -41.32 -89.50
N GLY A 376 -98.38 -41.91 -88.31
CA GLY A 376 -99.09 -43.17 -88.12
C GLY A 376 -100.55 -43.11 -88.56
N VAL A 377 -101.26 -42.01 -88.26
CA VAL A 377 -102.62 -41.78 -88.76
C VAL A 377 -102.63 -41.62 -90.29
N ILE A 378 -101.67 -40.89 -90.88
CA ILE A 378 -101.57 -40.71 -92.34
C ILE A 378 -101.32 -42.06 -93.05
N ASP A 379 -100.43 -42.91 -92.51
CA ASP A 379 -100.20 -44.27 -93.03
C ASP A 379 -101.48 -45.12 -92.92
N GLY A 380 -102.21 -45.00 -91.81
CA GLY A 380 -103.54 -45.61 -91.64
C GLY A 380 -104.57 -45.14 -92.68
N ILE A 381 -104.63 -43.83 -92.98
CA ILE A 381 -105.49 -43.25 -94.01
C ILE A 381 -105.08 -43.75 -95.40
N ALA A 382 -103.77 -43.81 -95.69
CA ALA A 382 -103.24 -44.32 -96.95
C ALA A 382 -103.61 -45.81 -97.12
N PHE A 383 -103.50 -46.62 -96.07
CA PHE A 383 -103.93 -48.02 -96.07
C PHE A 383 -105.43 -48.15 -96.33
N GLN A 384 -106.27 -47.40 -95.60
CA GLN A 384 -107.72 -47.38 -95.81
C GLN A 384 -108.09 -46.97 -97.24
N THR A 385 -107.41 -45.96 -97.79
CA THR A 385 -107.60 -45.47 -99.17
C THR A 385 -107.19 -46.53 -100.19
N ASN A 386 -106.09 -47.26 -99.94
CA ASN A 386 -105.65 -48.38 -100.78
C ASN A 386 -106.66 -49.54 -100.78
N ILE A 387 -107.30 -49.85 -99.64
CA ILE A 387 -108.38 -50.85 -99.55
C ILE A 387 -109.65 -50.37 -100.26
N LEU A 388 -110.05 -49.11 -100.08
CA LEU A 388 -111.19 -48.51 -100.78
C LEU A 388 -110.99 -48.53 -102.29
N ALA A 389 -109.80 -48.17 -102.77
CA ALA A 389 -109.44 -48.17 -104.17
C ALA A 389 -109.39 -49.59 -104.76
N LEU A 390 -108.89 -50.58 -104.00
CA LEU A 390 -108.97 -52.00 -104.38
C LEU A 390 -110.42 -52.47 -104.51
N ASN A 391 -111.28 -52.16 -103.53
CA ASN A 391 -112.69 -52.51 -103.57
C ASN A 391 -113.40 -51.85 -104.76
N ALA A 392 -113.10 -50.59 -105.05
CA ALA A 392 -113.62 -49.88 -106.21
C ALA A 392 -113.12 -50.48 -107.54
N ALA A 393 -111.86 -50.89 -107.64
CA ALA A 393 -111.32 -51.55 -108.81
C ALA A 393 -111.98 -52.92 -109.06
N VAL A 394 -112.28 -53.67 -107.98
CA VAL A 394 -113.02 -54.94 -108.06
C VAL A 394 -114.46 -54.73 -108.54
N GLU A 395 -115.18 -53.74 -107.99
CA GLU A 395 -116.55 -53.45 -108.42
C GLU A 395 -116.60 -52.88 -109.86
N ALA A 396 -115.60 -52.10 -110.26
CA ALA A 396 -115.44 -51.64 -111.64
C ALA A 396 -115.19 -52.80 -112.62
N ALA A 397 -114.40 -53.80 -112.24
CA ALA A 397 -114.22 -55.03 -113.03
C ALA A 397 -115.52 -55.85 -113.13
N ARG A 398 -116.36 -55.81 -112.10
CA ARG A 398 -117.67 -56.47 -112.04
C ARG A 398 -118.72 -55.84 -112.96
N ALA A 399 -118.61 -54.53 -113.21
CA ALA A 399 -119.48 -53.77 -114.12
C ALA A 399 -119.13 -53.88 -115.62
N GLY A 400 -118.08 -54.62 -115.99
CA GLY A 400 -117.68 -54.86 -117.39
C GLY A 400 -117.27 -53.59 -118.15
N GLU A 401 -117.68 -53.43 -119.42
CA GLU A 401 -117.31 -52.30 -120.27
C GLU A 401 -117.75 -50.92 -119.72
N GLN A 402 -118.83 -50.87 -118.93
CA GLN A 402 -119.33 -49.62 -118.33
C GLN A 402 -118.47 -49.11 -117.16
N GLY A 403 -117.65 -49.99 -116.57
CA GLY A 403 -116.79 -49.68 -115.42
C GLY A 403 -115.37 -49.23 -115.79
N ARG A 404 -114.99 -49.21 -117.07
CA ARG A 404 -113.60 -48.98 -117.54
C ARG A 404 -113.00 -47.66 -117.05
N GLY A 405 -113.75 -46.55 -117.10
CA GLY A 405 -113.29 -45.25 -116.60
C GLY A 405 -113.09 -45.23 -115.08
N PHE A 406 -113.99 -45.89 -114.35
CA PHE A 406 -113.88 -46.05 -112.89
C PHE A 406 -112.69 -46.93 -112.48
N ALA A 407 -112.39 -47.99 -113.25
CA ALA A 407 -111.24 -48.87 -112.98
C ALA A 407 -109.91 -48.11 -113.08
N VAL A 408 -109.75 -47.22 -114.07
CA VAL A 408 -108.54 -46.39 -114.22
C VAL A 408 -108.38 -45.43 -113.04
N VAL A 409 -109.45 -44.75 -112.63
CA VAL A 409 -109.42 -43.86 -111.46
C VAL A 409 -109.12 -44.65 -110.19
N ALA A 410 -109.71 -45.83 -110.01
CA ALA A 410 -109.43 -46.69 -108.86
C ALA A 410 -107.95 -47.15 -108.82
N THR A 411 -107.35 -47.50 -109.96
CA THR A 411 -105.91 -47.81 -110.04
C THR A 411 -105.03 -46.61 -109.73
N GLU A 412 -105.39 -45.41 -110.20
CA GLU A 412 -104.63 -44.18 -109.93
C GLU A 412 -104.71 -43.79 -108.44
N VAL A 413 -105.91 -43.86 -107.85
CA VAL A 413 -106.11 -43.63 -106.40
C VAL A 413 -105.34 -44.67 -105.57
N ARG A 414 -105.29 -45.92 -106.03
CA ARG A 414 -104.49 -46.97 -105.39
C ARG A 414 -102.99 -46.70 -105.45
N SER A 415 -102.49 -46.28 -106.62
CA SER A 415 -101.09 -45.91 -106.79
C SER A 415 -100.72 -44.71 -105.90
N LEU A 416 -101.58 -43.69 -105.84
CA LEU A 416 -101.41 -42.55 -104.96
C LEU A 416 -101.40 -42.96 -103.48
N ALA A 417 -102.30 -43.85 -103.06
CA ALA A 417 -102.33 -44.38 -101.71
C ALA A 417 -101.05 -45.16 -101.34
N GLN A 418 -100.53 -45.98 -102.25
CA GLN A 418 -99.24 -46.68 -102.06
C GLN A 418 -98.05 -45.71 -101.98
N ARG A 419 -98.04 -44.66 -102.82
CA ARG A 419 -97.03 -43.60 -102.76
C ARG A 419 -97.10 -42.82 -101.45
N SER A 420 -98.31 -42.48 -100.96
CA SER A 420 -98.52 -41.82 -99.68
C SER A 420 -98.07 -42.68 -98.50
N ALA A 421 -98.33 -44.00 -98.52
CA ALA A 421 -97.85 -44.93 -97.50
C ALA A 421 -96.31 -45.05 -97.50
N ALA A 422 -95.69 -45.12 -98.70
CA ALA A 422 -94.24 -45.15 -98.81
C ALA A 422 -93.58 -43.87 -98.29
N ALA A 423 -94.13 -42.69 -98.66
CA ALA A 423 -93.66 -41.40 -98.15
C ALA A 423 -93.88 -41.24 -96.64
N ALA A 424 -95.04 -41.67 -96.12
CA ALA A 424 -95.32 -41.68 -94.67
C ALA A 424 -94.30 -42.54 -93.92
N LYS A 425 -93.96 -43.72 -94.44
CA LYS A 425 -92.94 -44.61 -93.84
C LYS A 425 -91.54 -43.99 -93.87
N GLU A 426 -91.16 -43.32 -94.95
CA GLU A 426 -89.87 -42.61 -95.05
C GLU A 426 -89.80 -41.43 -94.07
N VAL A 427 -90.85 -40.61 -93.97
CA VAL A 427 -90.94 -39.53 -92.97
C VAL A 427 -90.89 -40.11 -91.55
N LYS A 428 -91.60 -41.20 -91.28
CA LYS A 428 -91.55 -41.87 -89.97
C LYS A 428 -90.13 -42.27 -89.61
N GLN A 429 -89.38 -42.89 -90.53
CA GLN A 429 -87.98 -43.27 -90.29
C GLN A 429 -87.08 -42.07 -90.00
N LEU A 430 -87.25 -40.95 -90.72
CA LEU A 430 -86.48 -39.72 -90.48
C LEU A 430 -86.82 -39.08 -89.12
N ILE A 431 -88.09 -39.10 -88.72
CA ILE A 431 -88.51 -38.58 -87.42
C ILE A 431 -88.04 -39.51 -86.29
N ASP A 432 -88.14 -40.84 -86.43
CA ASP A 432 -87.60 -41.79 -85.46
C ASP A 432 -86.09 -41.60 -85.29
N ALA A 433 -85.34 -41.39 -86.38
CA ALA A 433 -83.92 -41.05 -86.32
C ALA A 433 -83.68 -39.70 -85.60
N SER A 434 -84.53 -38.70 -85.82
CA SER A 434 -84.45 -37.40 -85.15
C SER A 434 -84.74 -37.51 -83.65
N VAL A 435 -85.73 -38.30 -83.24
CA VAL A 435 -86.03 -38.61 -81.83
C VAL A 435 -84.81 -39.25 -81.16
N ASN A 436 -84.20 -40.26 -81.79
CA ASN A 436 -83.00 -40.90 -81.26
C ASN A 436 -81.82 -39.91 -81.10
N ASN A 437 -81.63 -39.00 -82.06
CA ASN A 437 -80.61 -37.96 -81.98
C ASN A 437 -80.89 -36.94 -80.87
N VAL A 438 -82.15 -36.54 -80.69
CA VAL A 438 -82.56 -35.65 -79.59
C VAL A 438 -82.36 -36.34 -78.25
N GLU A 439 -82.76 -37.60 -78.08
CA GLU A 439 -82.52 -38.35 -76.84
C GLU A 439 -81.03 -38.53 -76.52
N ALA A 440 -80.19 -38.75 -77.54
CA ALA A 440 -78.74 -38.75 -77.38
C ALA A 440 -78.19 -37.37 -76.97
N GLY A 441 -78.72 -36.30 -77.57
CA GLY A 441 -78.42 -34.91 -77.22
C GLY A 441 -78.80 -34.58 -75.78
N THR A 442 -80.00 -34.93 -75.34
CA THR A 442 -80.49 -34.74 -73.97
C THR A 442 -79.53 -35.36 -72.95
N ARG A 443 -79.12 -36.62 -73.16
CA ARG A 443 -78.17 -37.30 -72.25
C ARG A 443 -76.80 -36.60 -72.18
N LEU A 444 -76.32 -36.04 -73.29
CA LEU A 444 -75.06 -35.29 -73.30
C LEU A 444 -75.18 -33.98 -72.53
N VAL A 445 -76.31 -33.28 -72.68
CA VAL A 445 -76.58 -32.00 -72.01
C VAL A 445 -76.82 -32.22 -70.51
N GLU A 446 -77.56 -33.26 -70.10
CA GLU A 446 -77.71 -33.66 -68.69
C GLU A 446 -76.34 -33.90 -68.03
N ARG A 447 -75.47 -34.64 -68.71
CA ARG A 447 -74.10 -34.88 -68.22
C ARG A 447 -73.25 -33.62 -68.15
N ALA A 448 -73.45 -32.69 -69.08
CA ALA A 448 -72.82 -31.37 -69.00
C ALA A 448 -73.33 -30.57 -67.79
N GLY A 449 -74.62 -30.70 -67.44
CA GLY A 449 -75.23 -30.11 -66.24
C GLY A 449 -74.62 -30.65 -64.95
N GLU A 450 -74.54 -31.98 -64.81
CA GLU A 450 -73.86 -32.63 -63.67
C GLU A 450 -72.40 -32.16 -63.54
N THR A 451 -71.70 -31.99 -64.66
CA THR A 451 -70.31 -31.51 -64.67
C THR A 451 -70.22 -30.05 -64.19
N MET A 452 -71.20 -29.20 -64.53
CA MET A 452 -71.26 -27.82 -64.03
C MET A 452 -71.49 -27.77 -62.51
N GLU A 453 -72.36 -28.62 -61.96
CA GLU A 453 -72.54 -28.73 -60.51
C GLU A 453 -71.25 -29.15 -59.80
N GLN A 454 -70.52 -30.12 -60.36
CA GLN A 454 -69.22 -30.55 -59.84
C GLN A 454 -68.17 -29.43 -59.88
N ILE A 455 -68.18 -28.59 -60.93
CA ILE A 455 -67.32 -27.40 -61.02
C ILE A 455 -67.67 -26.42 -59.91
N VAL A 456 -68.95 -26.10 -59.69
CA VAL A 456 -69.39 -25.20 -58.62
C VAL A 456 -68.93 -25.71 -57.26
N ALA A 457 -69.10 -27.01 -56.98
CA ALA A 457 -68.66 -27.62 -55.73
C ALA A 457 -67.13 -27.54 -55.54
N SER A 458 -66.36 -27.82 -56.60
CA SER A 458 -64.89 -27.76 -56.56
C SER A 458 -64.39 -26.33 -56.34
N VAL A 459 -65.01 -25.34 -56.99
CA VAL A 459 -64.67 -23.92 -56.83
C VAL A 459 -65.04 -23.41 -55.43
N GLN A 460 -66.12 -23.91 -54.84
CA GLN A 460 -66.44 -23.62 -53.43
C GLN A 460 -65.33 -24.12 -52.51
N GLN A 461 -64.83 -25.34 -52.73
CA GLN A 461 -63.73 -25.89 -51.94
C GLN A 461 -62.45 -25.06 -52.07
N VAL A 462 -62.13 -24.53 -53.27
CA VAL A 462 -61.02 -23.59 -53.46
C VAL A 462 -61.25 -22.30 -52.66
N THR A 463 -62.48 -21.79 -52.64
CA THR A 463 -62.84 -20.58 -51.90
C THR A 463 -62.64 -20.75 -50.39
N ASP A 464 -63.01 -21.91 -49.85
CA ASP A 464 -62.84 -22.24 -48.44
C ASP A 464 -61.34 -22.32 -48.07
N VAL A 465 -60.53 -23.00 -48.88
CA VAL A 465 -59.06 -23.08 -48.70
C VAL A 465 -58.42 -21.69 -48.76
N MET A 466 -58.83 -20.82 -49.69
CA MET A 466 -58.32 -19.46 -49.74
C MET A 466 -58.71 -18.63 -48.50
N GLY A 467 -59.88 -18.88 -47.91
CA GLY A 467 -60.28 -18.29 -46.64
C GLY A 467 -59.40 -18.73 -45.46
N GLU A 468 -59.07 -20.02 -45.39
CA GLU A 468 -58.13 -20.56 -44.40
C GLU A 468 -56.71 -19.97 -44.57
N ILE A 469 -56.21 -19.87 -45.81
CA ILE A 469 -54.89 -19.27 -46.09
C ILE A 469 -54.83 -17.80 -45.68
N SER A 470 -55.88 -17.01 -45.96
CA SER A 470 -55.93 -15.60 -45.54
C SER A 470 -55.95 -15.47 -44.02
N THR A 471 -56.71 -16.32 -43.33
CA THR A 471 -56.75 -16.35 -41.85
C THR A 471 -55.38 -16.72 -41.27
N ALA A 472 -54.74 -17.78 -41.78
CA ALA A 472 -53.41 -18.21 -41.35
C ALA A 472 -52.34 -17.16 -41.65
N SER A 473 -52.41 -16.51 -42.82
CA SER A 473 -51.47 -15.43 -43.19
C SER A 473 -51.64 -14.21 -42.28
N HIS A 474 -52.87 -13.89 -41.88
CA HIS A 474 -53.14 -12.83 -40.91
C HIS A 474 -52.54 -13.14 -39.53
N GLU A 475 -52.74 -14.37 -39.03
CA GLU A 475 -52.16 -14.82 -37.76
C GLU A 475 -50.62 -14.82 -37.80
N GLN A 476 -50.02 -15.28 -38.91
CA GLN A 476 -48.58 -15.18 -39.15
C GLN A 476 -48.09 -13.72 -39.12
N SER A 477 -48.82 -12.79 -39.71
CA SER A 477 -48.46 -11.37 -39.69
C SER A 477 -48.43 -10.82 -38.27
N VAL A 478 -49.41 -11.16 -37.44
CA VAL A 478 -49.43 -10.76 -36.02
C VAL A 478 -48.27 -11.41 -35.25
N GLY A 479 -48.00 -12.69 -35.49
CA GLY A 479 -46.85 -13.38 -34.88
C GLY A 479 -45.51 -12.75 -35.26
N ILE A 480 -45.35 -12.34 -36.52
CA ILE A 480 -44.16 -11.64 -37.01
C ILE A 480 -44.00 -10.26 -36.36
N GLU A 481 -45.09 -9.51 -36.11
CA GLU A 481 -45.01 -8.24 -35.38
C GLU A 481 -44.46 -8.42 -33.96
N GLU A 482 -44.86 -9.47 -33.24
CA GLU A 482 -44.30 -9.78 -31.91
C GLU A 482 -42.83 -10.18 -31.98
N VAL A 483 -42.43 -10.95 -33.00
CA VAL A 483 -41.01 -11.26 -33.23
C VAL A 483 -40.20 -9.99 -33.52
N ASN A 484 -40.73 -9.06 -34.32
CA ASN A 484 -40.06 -7.78 -34.58
C ASN A 484 -39.89 -6.94 -33.31
N LYS A 485 -40.88 -6.92 -32.41
CA LYS A 485 -40.74 -6.27 -31.10
C LYS A 485 -39.64 -6.91 -30.26
N ALA A 486 -39.54 -8.25 -30.27
CA ALA A 486 -38.49 -8.97 -29.56
C ALA A 486 -37.09 -8.67 -30.14
N ILE A 487 -36.95 -8.60 -31.47
CA ILE A 487 -35.70 -8.21 -32.14
C ILE A 487 -35.30 -6.78 -31.75
N ALA A 488 -36.24 -5.83 -31.74
CA ALA A 488 -35.96 -4.45 -31.32
C ALA A 488 -35.48 -4.36 -29.86
N LEU A 489 -36.06 -5.17 -28.97
CA LEU A 489 -35.59 -5.27 -27.57
C LEU A 489 -34.18 -5.87 -27.50
N MET A 490 -33.89 -6.91 -28.29
CA MET A 490 -32.56 -7.52 -28.36
C MET A 490 -31.51 -6.54 -28.90
N ASP A 491 -31.85 -5.73 -29.90
CA ASP A 491 -30.98 -4.67 -30.41
C ASP A 491 -30.67 -3.64 -29.31
N GLN A 492 -31.69 -3.17 -28.57
CA GLN A 492 -31.48 -2.26 -27.45
C GLN A 492 -30.54 -2.84 -26.37
N VAL A 493 -30.71 -4.13 -26.02
CA VAL A 493 -29.81 -4.81 -25.08
C VAL A 493 -28.40 -4.95 -25.66
N THR A 494 -28.27 -5.24 -26.95
CA THR A 494 -26.98 -5.36 -27.64
C THR A 494 -26.22 -4.04 -27.65
N GLN A 495 -26.90 -2.93 -27.94
CA GLN A 495 -26.32 -1.58 -27.85
C GLN A 495 -25.94 -1.22 -26.41
N HIS A 496 -26.76 -1.60 -25.42
CA HIS A 496 -26.44 -1.39 -24.02
C HIS A 496 -25.20 -2.18 -23.60
N ASN A 497 -25.08 -3.43 -24.05
CA ASN A 497 -23.90 -4.26 -23.79
C ASN A 497 -22.65 -3.64 -24.42
N ALA A 498 -22.74 -3.12 -25.65
CA ALA A 498 -21.62 -2.42 -26.28
C ALA A 498 -21.15 -1.20 -25.45
N ALA A 499 -22.10 -0.39 -24.97
CA ALA A 499 -21.79 0.74 -24.10
C ALA A 499 -21.17 0.31 -22.75
N LEU A 500 -21.68 -0.76 -22.14
CA LEU A 500 -21.12 -1.33 -20.91
C LEU A 500 -19.71 -1.87 -21.11
N VAL A 501 -19.45 -2.53 -22.25
CA VAL A 501 -18.12 -3.01 -22.62
C VAL A 501 -17.15 -1.84 -22.76
N GLU A 502 -17.54 -0.75 -23.43
CA GLU A 502 -16.70 0.44 -23.55
C GLU A 502 -16.37 1.07 -22.19
N GLN A 503 -17.38 1.22 -21.32
CA GLN A 503 -17.20 1.72 -19.95
C GLN A 503 -16.30 0.81 -19.11
N ALA A 504 -16.51 -0.51 -19.18
CA ALA A 504 -15.69 -1.48 -18.47
C ALA A 504 -14.24 -1.47 -18.95
N SER A 505 -13.99 -1.32 -20.26
CA SER A 505 -12.65 -1.20 -20.82
C SER A 505 -11.92 0.05 -20.30
N ALA A 506 -12.60 1.19 -20.22
CA ALA A 506 -12.05 2.41 -19.64
C ALA A 506 -11.73 2.27 -18.14
N ALA A 507 -12.62 1.63 -17.38
CA ALA A 507 -12.40 1.35 -15.96
C ALA A 507 -11.20 0.42 -15.74
N VAL A 508 -11.06 -0.63 -16.55
CA VAL A 508 -9.94 -1.58 -16.49
C VAL A 508 -8.62 -0.89 -16.84
N ALA A 509 -8.59 -0.02 -17.85
CA ALA A 509 -7.40 0.77 -18.17
C ALA A 509 -6.97 1.66 -16.97
N THR A 510 -7.93 2.27 -16.30
CA THR A 510 -7.68 3.06 -15.08
C THR A 510 -7.13 2.21 -13.93
N LEU A 511 -7.67 1.00 -13.73
CA LEU A 511 -7.15 0.07 -12.70
C LEU A 511 -5.71 -0.37 -13.01
N GLN A 512 -5.40 -0.59 -14.28
CA GLN A 512 -4.05 -0.97 -14.73
C GLN A 512 -3.06 0.17 -14.50
N GLU A 513 -3.45 1.41 -14.80
CA GLU A 513 -2.67 2.61 -14.49
C GLU A 513 -2.47 2.78 -12.97
N GLN A 514 -3.52 2.61 -12.17
CA GLN A 514 -3.42 2.67 -10.70
C GLN A 514 -2.48 1.60 -10.13
N ALA A 515 -2.50 0.38 -10.67
CA ALA A 515 -1.59 -0.68 -10.25
C ALA A 515 -0.12 -0.32 -10.56
N VAL A 516 0.14 0.25 -11.75
CA VAL A 516 1.48 0.74 -12.12
C VAL A 516 1.93 1.87 -11.20
N ASN A 517 1.06 2.87 -10.98
CA ASN A 517 1.35 4.00 -10.09
C ASN A 517 1.61 3.55 -8.66
N LEU A 518 0.83 2.60 -8.13
CA LEU A 518 1.03 2.03 -6.81
C LEU A 518 2.38 1.30 -6.71
N ASN A 519 2.71 0.48 -7.71
CA ASN A 519 3.98 -0.24 -7.75
C ASN A 519 5.18 0.73 -7.86
N GLN A 520 5.04 1.82 -8.62
CA GLN A 520 6.07 2.86 -8.71
C GLN A 520 6.22 3.63 -7.40
N ALA A 521 5.11 3.98 -6.73
CA ALA A 521 5.13 4.68 -5.45
C ALA A 521 5.82 3.86 -4.35
N VAL A 522 5.56 2.56 -4.29
CA VAL A 522 6.28 1.64 -3.37
C VAL A 522 7.62 1.15 -3.92
N GLY A 523 7.95 1.50 -5.17
CA GLY A 523 9.21 1.21 -5.85
C GLY A 523 10.41 1.90 -5.22
N VAL A 524 10.19 3.03 -4.54
CA VAL A 524 11.21 3.78 -3.78
C VAL A 524 11.82 2.91 -2.65
N PHE A 525 11.03 2.00 -2.08
CA PHE A 525 11.48 1.11 -1.02
C PHE A 525 12.22 -0.10 -1.59
N GLN A 526 13.50 -0.25 -1.30
CA GLN A 526 14.33 -1.36 -1.76
C GLN A 526 14.21 -2.52 -0.76
N LEU A 527 13.63 -3.64 -1.20
CA LEU A 527 13.47 -4.85 -0.38
C LEU A 527 14.64 -5.84 -0.53
N GLU A 528 15.43 -5.69 -1.59
CA GLU A 528 16.63 -6.48 -1.88
C GLU A 528 17.82 -5.56 -2.11
N ALA A 529 19.03 -6.03 -1.76
CA ALA A 529 20.26 -5.27 -1.96
C ALA A 529 20.59 -5.17 -3.47
N PRO A 530 21.08 -4.02 -3.97
CA PRO A 530 21.43 -3.83 -5.38
C PRO A 530 22.40 -4.89 -5.95
N ASP A 531 23.28 -5.46 -5.11
CA ASP A 531 24.26 -6.48 -5.52
C ASP A 531 23.67 -7.90 -5.69
N ALA A 532 22.45 -8.16 -5.23
CA ALA A 532 21.79 -9.46 -5.42
C ALA A 532 21.27 -9.65 -6.86
N LEU A 533 21.15 -8.57 -7.64
CA LEU A 533 20.69 -8.61 -9.04
C LEU A 533 21.83 -8.89 -10.05
N VAL A 534 23.07 -9.12 -9.60
CA VAL A 534 24.23 -9.42 -10.46
C VAL A 534 24.88 -10.76 -10.10
N ALA A 535 24.10 -11.85 -10.08
CA ALA A 535 24.66 -13.22 -10.12
C ALA A 535 23.63 -14.29 -10.53
N ALA A 536 22.97 -14.11 -11.68
CA ALA A 536 22.49 -15.25 -12.43
C ALA A 536 23.23 -15.25 -13.78
N PRO A 537 24.16 -16.19 -14.04
CA PRO A 537 24.67 -16.34 -15.38
C PRO A 537 23.48 -16.74 -16.25
N VAL A 538 23.11 -15.88 -17.17
CA VAL A 538 22.25 -16.25 -18.30
C VAL A 538 23.01 -17.34 -19.03
N ALA A 539 22.66 -18.60 -18.72
CA ALA A 539 23.16 -19.75 -19.46
C ALA A 539 22.80 -19.49 -20.92
N GLY A 540 23.84 -19.34 -21.74
CA GLY A 540 23.71 -18.97 -23.14
C GLY A 540 22.70 -19.86 -23.84
N VAL A 541 21.59 -19.25 -24.28
CA VAL A 541 20.73 -19.84 -25.29
C VAL A 541 21.56 -19.89 -26.56
N ALA A 542 22.16 -21.04 -26.82
CA ALA A 542 22.69 -21.38 -28.13
C ALA A 542 21.56 -21.27 -29.17
N PRO A 543 21.83 -20.77 -30.39
CA PRO A 543 20.81 -20.69 -31.42
C PRO A 543 20.43 -22.11 -31.85
N ALA A 544 19.25 -22.56 -31.44
CA ALA A 544 18.68 -23.81 -31.93
C ALA A 544 18.37 -23.64 -33.43
N ARG A 545 19.10 -24.42 -34.23
CA ARG A 545 18.92 -24.60 -35.67
C ARG A 545 17.44 -24.78 -36.01
N THR A 546 16.99 -24.02 -36.99
CA THR A 546 15.76 -24.26 -37.76
C THR A 546 15.80 -25.66 -38.37
N ALA A 547 15.10 -26.61 -37.75
CA ALA A 547 14.71 -27.86 -38.38
C ALA A 547 13.29 -27.66 -38.94
N GLN A 548 13.19 -27.60 -40.27
CA GLN A 548 11.94 -27.80 -40.98
C GLN A 548 11.37 -29.17 -40.59
N THR A 549 10.18 -29.18 -39.99
CA THR A 549 9.32 -30.35 -39.92
C THR A 549 7.98 -30.02 -40.55
N ALA A 550 7.60 -30.85 -41.52
CA ALA A 550 6.37 -30.81 -42.29
C ALA A 550 5.11 -30.89 -41.41
N PRO A 551 3.94 -30.42 -41.89
CA PRO A 551 2.72 -30.47 -41.12
C PRO A 551 2.17 -31.91 -41.13
N LEU A 552 2.09 -32.54 -39.95
CA LEU A 552 1.24 -33.72 -39.76
C LEU A 552 -0.15 -33.22 -39.34
N LEU A 553 -1.12 -33.42 -40.23
CA LEU A 553 -2.54 -33.33 -39.95
C LEU A 553 -2.86 -34.28 -38.80
N ARG A 554 -3.14 -33.73 -37.61
CA ARG A 554 -3.65 -34.47 -36.47
C ARG A 554 -5.17 -34.38 -36.52
N THR A 555 -5.80 -35.46 -36.96
CA THR A 555 -7.24 -35.67 -36.84
C THR A 555 -7.63 -35.61 -35.36
N VAL A 556 -8.40 -34.59 -34.99
CA VAL A 556 -9.09 -34.52 -33.70
C VAL A 556 -10.25 -35.52 -33.74
N GLN A 557 -10.12 -36.62 -33.01
CA GLN A 557 -11.27 -37.45 -32.63
C GLN A 557 -12.01 -36.74 -31.51
N VAL A 558 -13.20 -36.23 -31.82
CA VAL A 558 -14.19 -35.79 -30.83
C VAL A 558 -14.82 -37.04 -30.21
N PRO A 559 -14.79 -37.23 -28.88
CA PRO A 559 -15.59 -38.27 -28.26
C PRO A 559 -17.08 -37.85 -28.31
N LEU A 560 -17.91 -38.65 -28.99
CA LEU A 560 -19.36 -38.57 -28.90
C LEU A 560 -19.76 -38.91 -27.45
N GLN A 561 -20.06 -37.89 -26.65
CA GLN A 561 -20.81 -38.07 -25.41
C GLN A 561 -22.28 -38.26 -25.78
N VAL A 562 -22.75 -39.50 -25.69
CA VAL A 562 -24.16 -39.84 -25.79
C VAL A 562 -24.87 -39.30 -24.55
N ALA A 563 -25.75 -38.32 -24.75
CA ALA A 563 -26.65 -37.82 -23.71
C ALA A 563 -27.63 -38.94 -23.28
N PRO A 564 -27.96 -39.08 -21.98
CA PRO A 564 -28.99 -40.00 -21.55
C PRO A 564 -30.38 -39.48 -21.96
N ALA A 565 -31.24 -40.42 -22.32
CA ALA A 565 -32.58 -40.22 -22.81
C ALA A 565 -33.45 -39.39 -21.84
N LEU A 566 -34.14 -38.39 -22.41
CA LEU A 566 -35.27 -37.69 -21.80
C LEU A 566 -36.37 -38.71 -21.47
N ALA A 567 -36.62 -38.93 -20.19
CA ALA A 567 -37.83 -39.59 -19.72
C ALA A 567 -38.99 -38.59 -19.86
N MET A 568 -39.89 -38.85 -20.82
CA MET A 568 -41.22 -38.23 -20.84
C MET A 568 -42.06 -38.85 -19.72
N GLU A 569 -42.32 -38.07 -18.67
CA GLU A 569 -43.37 -38.37 -17.70
C GLU A 569 -44.69 -37.75 -18.21
N LYS A 570 -45.68 -38.61 -18.46
CA LYS A 570 -47.06 -38.21 -18.79
C LYS A 570 -47.87 -38.03 -17.49
N LEU A 571 -48.46 -36.84 -17.38
CA LEU A 571 -49.77 -36.47 -16.83
C LEU A 571 -50.23 -36.97 -15.43
N ALA A 572 -50.54 -35.98 -14.58
CA ALA A 572 -51.83 -35.91 -13.86
C ALA A 572 -52.14 -34.47 -13.38
N ALA A 573 -53.03 -33.77 -14.08
CA ALA A 573 -54.07 -32.83 -13.59
C ALA A 573 -54.68 -32.07 -14.79
#